data_AF-A0A640TWY2-F1
#
_entry.id   AF-A0A640TWY2-F1
#
_cell.length_a   1.000
_cell.length_b   1.000
_cell.length_c   1.000
_cell.angle_alpha   90.00
_cell.angle_beta   90.00
_cell.angle_gamma   90.00
#
_symmetry.space_group_name_H-M   'P 1'
#
loop_
_entity.id
_entity.type
_entity.pdbx_description
1 polymer ?
#
loop_
_entity_poly.entity_id
_entity_poly.type
_entity_poly.pdbx_seq_one_letter_code
_entity_poly.pdbx_strand_id
1 'polypeptide(L)'
;MGAHSSHVALETADIALPGDDLRQVPAVVELSRHTLRVVRQNYGLAIGVNLLGLVAGAGGSINPVLVALLHNTSSIAVVANSARLVNHTPHLPQTADDMLTAAPLEDRRVR
;
A
#
# COMPACT_ATOMS: atom_id res chain seq x y z
N MET A 1 18.69 -17.04 -3.79
CA MET A 1 18.75 -17.40 -2.37
C MET A 1 20.13 -16.98 -1.87
N GLY A 2 20.20 -15.86 -1.16
CA GLY A 2 21.43 -15.35 -0.58
C GLY A 2 21.96 -16.28 0.47
N ALA A 3 23.16 -16.80 0.22
CA ALA A 3 23.77 -17.86 0.99
C ALA A 3 24.17 -17.46 2.44
N HIS A 4 23.80 -16.28 2.94
CA HIS A 4 24.24 -15.76 4.25
C HIS A 4 23.17 -15.01 5.08
N SER A 5 21.90 -14.98 4.66
CA SER A 5 20.84 -14.42 5.50
C SER A 5 20.57 -15.36 6.66
N SER A 6 21.04 -14.99 7.86
CA SER A 6 20.84 -15.80 9.07
C SER A 6 19.34 -15.99 9.32
N HIS A 7 18.92 -17.22 9.63
CA HIS A 7 17.53 -17.54 9.96
C HIS A 7 16.98 -16.62 11.07
N VAL A 8 17.84 -16.25 12.04
CA VAL A 8 17.48 -15.30 13.11
C VAL A 8 17.10 -13.91 12.59
N ALA A 9 17.71 -13.47 11.49
CA ALA A 9 17.42 -12.18 10.89
C ALA A 9 16.07 -12.20 10.15
N LEU A 10 15.70 -13.32 9.53
CA LEU A 10 14.39 -13.49 8.91
C LEU A 10 13.26 -13.58 9.93
N GLU A 11 13.49 -14.25 11.07
CA GLU A 11 12.52 -14.37 12.17
C GLU A 11 12.26 -13.03 12.87
N THR A 12 13.29 -12.18 12.98
CA THR A 12 13.21 -10.93 13.75
C THR A 12 12.81 -9.72 12.90
N ALA A 13 12.94 -9.80 11.58
CA ALA A 13 12.66 -8.66 10.70
C ALA A 13 11.14 -8.46 10.50
N ASP A 14 10.68 -7.22 10.67
CA ASP A 14 9.29 -6.84 10.34
C ASP A 14 8.98 -6.94 8.84
N ILE A 15 10.02 -6.84 8.00
CA ILE A 15 9.94 -6.88 6.54
C ILE A 15 11.10 -7.73 6.01
N ALA A 16 10.78 -8.81 5.31
CA ALA A 16 11.76 -9.63 4.59
C ALA A 16 11.64 -9.38 3.08
N LEU A 17 12.77 -9.07 2.42
CA LEU A 17 12.82 -8.93 0.98
C LEU A 17 13.15 -10.28 0.31
N PRO A 18 12.45 -10.66 -0.76
CA PRO A 18 12.76 -11.87 -1.49
C PRO A 18 14.04 -11.68 -2.33
N GLY A 19 15.08 -12.44 -1.98
CA GLY A 19 16.39 -12.40 -2.65
C GLY A 19 17.32 -11.31 -2.12
N ASP A 20 18.46 -11.11 -2.79
CA ASP A 20 19.54 -10.25 -2.31
C ASP A 20 19.55 -8.86 -2.98
N ASP A 21 18.43 -8.46 -3.57
CA ASP A 21 18.33 -7.21 -4.32
C ASP A 21 17.75 -6.08 -3.47
N LEU A 22 18.63 -5.22 -2.95
CA LEU A 22 18.25 -4.02 -2.19
C LEU A 22 17.49 -2.98 -3.02
N ARG A 23 17.50 -3.09 -4.36
CA ARG A 23 16.71 -2.19 -5.22
C ARG A 23 15.20 -2.41 -5.07
N GLN A 24 14.75 -3.44 -4.34
CA GLN A 24 13.36 -3.64 -3.95
C GLN A 24 12.90 -2.76 -2.77
N VAL A 25 13.83 -2.21 -1.98
CA VAL A 25 13.50 -1.36 -0.81
C VAL A 25 12.63 -0.15 -1.18
N PRO A 26 12.90 0.62 -2.26
CA PRO A 26 12.06 1.75 -2.65
C PRO A 26 10.61 1.36 -2.96
N ALA A 27 10.39 0.18 -3.57
CA ALA A 27 9.06 -0.32 -3.88
C ALA A 27 8.23 -0.57 -2.60
N VAL A 28 8.86 -1.12 -1.56
CA VAL A 28 8.23 -1.31 -0.24
C VAL A 28 7.87 0.03 0.40
N VAL A 29 8.77 1.01 0.34
CA VAL A 29 8.53 2.36 0.88
C VAL A 29 7.40 3.08 0.11
N GLU A 30 7.36 2.92 -1.21
CA GLU A 30 6.28 3.46 -2.05
C GLU A 30 4.92 2.88 -1.65
N LEU A 31 4.83 1.56 -1.55
CA LEU A 31 3.62 0.86 -1.12
C LEU A 31 3.18 1.32 0.28
N SER A 32 4.10 1.39 1.25
CA SER A 32 3.82 1.90 2.60
C SER A 32 3.23 3.31 2.59
N ARG A 33 3.84 4.22 1.81
CA ARG A 33 3.32 5.59 1.65
C ARG A 33 1.94 5.61 1.01
N HIS A 34 1.67 4.74 0.04
CA HIS A 34 0.35 4.64 -0.59
C HIS A 34 -0.70 4.14 0.41
N THR A 35 -0.39 3.07 1.15
CA THR A 35 -1.23 2.52 2.22
C THR A 35 -1.56 3.60 3.25
N LEU A 36 -0.57 4.37 3.72
CA LEU A 36 -0.80 5.43 4.69
C LEU A 36 -1.70 6.56 4.16
N ARG A 37 -1.65 6.87 2.85
CA ARG A 37 -2.59 7.82 2.25
C ARG A 37 -4.03 7.29 2.30
N VAL A 38 -4.24 6.02 1.96
CA VAL A 38 -5.57 5.38 2.02
C VAL A 38 -6.07 5.31 3.47
N VAL A 39 -5.22 4.95 4.43
CA VAL A 39 -5.55 4.94 5.86
C VAL A 39 -6.00 6.31 6.35
N ARG A 40 -5.26 7.38 6.01
CA ARG A 40 -5.62 8.76 6.38
C ARG A 40 -6.97 9.18 5.80
N GLN A 41 -7.26 8.79 4.56
CA GLN A 41 -8.57 9.05 3.92
C GLN A 41 -9.70 8.32 4.66
N ASN A 42 -9.51 7.05 5.01
CA ASN A 42 -10.50 6.27 5.74
C ASN A 42 -10.78 6.84 7.13
N TYR A 43 -9.73 7.26 7.86
CA TYR A 43 -9.90 7.94 9.15
C TYR A 43 -10.64 9.25 8.99
N GLY A 44 -10.31 10.06 7.99
CA GLY A 44 -11.00 11.32 7.71
C GLY A 44 -12.50 11.10 7.46
N LEU A 45 -12.85 10.07 6.68
CA LEU A 45 -14.24 9.72 6.41
C LEU A 45 -14.97 9.24 7.68
N ALA A 46 -14.39 8.30 8.42
CA ALA A 46 -15.01 7.73 9.62
C ALA A 46 -15.22 8.79 10.72
N ILE A 47 -14.19 9.60 10.98
CA ILE A 47 -14.26 10.69 11.95
C ILE A 47 -15.27 11.74 11.47
N GLY A 48 -15.25 12.10 10.19
CA GLY A 48 -16.17 13.07 9.60
C GLY A 48 -17.63 12.66 9.77
N VAL A 49 -17.97 11.41 9.44
CA VAL A 49 -19.34 10.89 9.58
C VAL A 49 -19.78 10.84 11.04
N ASN A 50 -18.90 10.41 11.95
CA ASN A 50 -19.22 10.37 13.38
C ASN A 50 -19.40 11.77 13.97
N LEU A 51 -18.55 12.74 13.62
CA LEU A 51 -18.68 14.12 14.05
C LEU A 51 -19.95 14.78 13.50
N LEU A 52 -20.25 14.58 12.22
CA LEU A 52 -21.49 15.05 11.60
C LEU A 52 -22.72 14.47 12.31
N GLY A 53 -22.73 13.16 12.56
CA GLY A 53 -23.80 12.50 13.30
C GLY A 53 -23.98 13.07 14.71
N LEU A 54 -22.87 13.30 15.42
CA LEU A 54 -22.89 13.87 16.77
C LEU A 54 -23.45 15.30 16.78
N VAL A 55 -22.95 16.19 15.93
CA VAL A 55 -23.38 17.60 15.88
C VAL A 55 -24.84 17.70 15.42
N ALA A 56 -25.23 16.94 14.39
CA ALA A 56 -26.60 16.94 13.89
C ALA A 56 -27.58 16.35 14.91
N GLY A 57 -27.17 15.29 15.62
CA GLY A 57 -27.94 14.68 16.71
C GLY A 57 -28.09 15.62 17.91
N ALA A 58 -27.01 16.29 18.33
CA ALA A 58 -27.03 17.28 19.40
C ALA A 58 -27.91 18.49 19.05
N GLY A 59 -27.93 18.91 17.77
CA GLY A 59 -28.81 19.96 17.26
C GLY A 59 -30.26 19.51 17.00
N GLY A 60 -30.64 18.27 17.33
CA GLY A 60 -32.01 17.74 17.17
C GLY A 60 -32.50 17.66 15.72
N SER A 61 -31.60 17.79 14.75
CA SER A 61 -31.96 18.05 13.34
C SER A 61 -32.00 16.78 12.47
N ILE A 62 -31.73 15.60 13.04
CA ILE A 62 -31.60 14.35 12.27
C ILE A 62 -32.17 13.14 13.02
N ASN A 63 -32.86 12.27 12.30
CA ASN A 63 -33.43 11.03 12.85
C ASN A 63 -32.31 10.00 13.13
N PRO A 64 -32.29 9.31 14.28
CA PRO A 64 -31.32 8.24 14.58
C PRO A 64 -31.17 7.17 13.50
N VAL A 65 -32.26 6.84 12.79
CA VAL A 65 -32.25 5.88 11.67
C VAL A 65 -31.39 6.40 10.52
N LEU A 66 -31.47 7.69 10.20
CA LEU A 66 -30.63 8.30 9.16
C LEU A 66 -29.16 8.30 9.58
N VAL A 67 -28.85 8.57 10.84
CA VAL A 67 -27.48 8.49 11.36
C VAL A 67 -26.92 7.08 11.21
N ALA A 68 -27.70 6.07 11.59
CA ALA A 68 -27.31 4.67 11.45
C ALA A 68 -27.08 4.30 9.98
N LEU A 69 -27.93 4.78 9.06
CA LEU A 69 -27.75 4.55 7.64
C LEU A 69 -26.45 5.17 7.13
N LEU A 70 -26.20 6.46 7.42
CA LEU A 70 -24.97 7.15 7.04
C LEU A 70 -23.72 6.44 7.57
N HIS A 71 -23.75 5.99 8.82
CA HIS A 71 -22.65 5.26 9.44
C HIS A 71 -22.34 3.96 8.68
N ASN A 72 -23.36 3.16 8.34
CA ASN A 72 -23.16 1.94 7.56
C ASN A 72 -22.67 2.22 6.14
N THR A 73 -23.20 3.25 5.48
CA THR A 73 -22.70 3.68 4.17
C THR A 73 -21.23 4.11 4.23
N SER A 74 -20.81 4.78 5.31
CA SER A 74 -19.41 5.13 5.54
C SER A 74 -18.51 3.90 5.59
N SER A 75 -18.94 2.83 6.26
CA SER A 75 -18.18 1.58 6.33
C SER A 75 -17.96 0.97 4.95
N ILE A 76 -18.99 0.95 4.11
CA ILE A 76 -18.88 0.48 2.72
C ILE A 76 -17.91 1.35 1.92
N ALA A 77 -17.99 2.68 2.08
CA ALA A 77 -17.10 3.61 1.40
C ALA A 77 -15.63 3.44 1.84
N VAL A 78 -15.37 3.20 3.13
CA VAL A 78 -14.04 2.88 3.66
C VAL A 78 -13.49 1.59 3.03
N VAL A 79 -14.30 0.54 2.97
CA VAL A 79 -13.90 -0.74 2.35
C VAL A 79 -13.60 -0.54 0.87
N ALA A 80 -14.47 0.17 0.14
CA ALA A 80 -14.28 0.48 -1.27
C ALA A 80 -13.01 1.30 -1.53
N ASN A 81 -12.71 2.30 -0.69
CA ASN A 81 -11.47 3.06 -0.80
C ASN A 81 -10.24 2.19 -0.51
N SER A 82 -10.35 1.26 0.45
CA SER A 82 -9.27 0.33 0.81
C SER A 82 -8.99 -0.68 -0.30
N ALA A 83 -10.00 -1.11 -1.05
CA ALA A 83 -9.85 -2.01 -2.19
C ALA A 83 -8.94 -1.46 -3.29
N ARG A 84 -8.73 -0.13 -3.37
CA ARG A 84 -7.78 0.49 -4.29
C ARG A 84 -6.34 0.03 -4.08
N LEU A 85 -6.00 -0.44 -2.87
CA LEU A 85 -4.67 -0.95 -2.55
C LEU A 85 -4.39 -2.30 -3.21
N VAL A 86 -5.42 -3.10 -3.50
CA VAL A 86 -5.27 -4.46 -4.09
C VAL A 86 -4.62 -4.41 -5.47
N ASN A 87 -4.90 -3.34 -6.23
CA ASN A 87 -4.38 -3.17 -7.58
C ASN A 87 -3.13 -2.27 -7.65
N HIS A 88 -2.55 -1.90 -6.50
CA HIS A 88 -1.38 -1.04 -6.49
C HIS A 88 -0.11 -1.89 -6.67
N THR A 89 0.42 -1.90 -7.89
CA THR A 89 1.71 -2.53 -8.21
C THR A 89 2.83 -1.51 -8.01
N PRO A 90 3.69 -1.64 -6.98
CA PRO A 90 4.81 -0.73 -6.80
C PRO A 90 5.88 -0.95 -7.89
N HIS A 91 6.66 0.09 -8.16
CA HIS A 91 7.68 0.02 -9.21
C HIS A 91 8.85 -0.88 -8.79
N LEU A 92 8.85 -2.12 -9.27
CA LEU A 92 9.99 -3.01 -9.12
C LEU A 92 11.07 -2.66 -10.17
N PRO A 93 12.35 -2.59 -9.79
CA PRO A 93 13.45 -2.46 -10.74
C PRO A 93 13.43 -3.65 -11.69
N GLN A 94 13.27 -3.40 -12.99
CA GLN A 94 13.37 -4.43 -14.02
C GLN A 94 14.79 -5.03 -13.96
N THR A 95 14.93 -6.29 -13.55
CA THR A 95 16.24 -6.94 -13.49
C THR A 95 16.24 -8.22 -14.33
N ALA A 96 16.69 -8.04 -15.57
CA ALA A 96 17.44 -8.97 -16.44
C ALA A 96 17.43 -8.40 -17.87
N ASP A 97 16.29 -7.85 -18.32
CA ASP A 97 16.10 -7.29 -19.66
C ASP A 97 16.90 -6.01 -19.92
N ASP A 98 17.04 -5.11 -18.93
CA ASP A 98 17.87 -3.90 -19.07
C ASP A 98 19.36 -4.24 -19.22
N MET A 99 19.83 -5.36 -18.63
CA MET A 99 21.22 -5.82 -18.78
C MET A 99 21.47 -6.55 -20.12
N LEU A 100 20.45 -7.23 -20.67
CA LEU A 100 20.49 -7.86 -21.99
C LEU A 100 20.33 -6.85 -23.14
N THR A 101 19.59 -5.75 -22.90
CA THR A 101 19.34 -4.70 -23.90
C THR A 101 20.46 -3.65 -23.94
N ALA A 102 21.12 -3.35 -22.80
CA ALA A 102 22.18 -2.36 -22.72
C ALA A 102 23.57 -2.87 -23.16
N ALA A 103 23.75 -4.17 -23.40
CA ALA A 103 24.97 -4.72 -23.97
C ALA A 103 24.76 -4.96 -25.48
N PRO A 104 25.30 -4.11 -26.38
CA PRO A 104 25.47 -4.52 -27.75
C PRO A 104 26.34 -5.78 -27.73
N LEU A 105 25.78 -6.92 -28.10
CA LEU A 105 26.55 -8.13 -28.39
C LEU A 105 27.28 -7.99 -29.74
N GLU A 106 27.81 -6.80 -30.00
CA GLU A 106 28.65 -6.52 -31.15
C GLU A 106 30.09 -6.93 -30.82
N ASP A 107 30.44 -8.08 -31.38
CA ASP A 107 31.75 -8.28 -31.99
C ASP A 107 32.96 -8.11 -31.07
N ARG A 108 32.99 -8.87 -29.97
CA ARG A 108 34.26 -9.22 -29.34
C ARG A 108 34.42 -10.73 -29.15
N ARG A 109 34.96 -11.30 -30.24
CA ARG A 109 36.03 -12.32 -30.29
C ARG A 109 35.65 -13.65 -30.94
N VAL A 110 35.59 -13.64 -32.27
CA VAL A 110 36.44 -14.56 -33.05
C VAL A 110 37.76 -13.85 -33.31
N ARG A 111 38.82 -14.22 -32.59
CA ARG A 111 40.25 -14.24 -32.95
C ARG A 111 41.12 -14.41 -31.72
#